data_AF-A0A964HJ41-F1
#
_entry.id   AF-A0A964HJ41-F1
#
_cell.length_a   1.000
_cell.length_b   1.000
_cell.length_c   1.000
_cell.angle_alpha   90.00
_cell.angle_beta   90.00
_cell.angle_gamma   90.00
#
_symmetry.space_group_name_H-M   'P 1'
#
loop_
_entity.id
_entity.type
_entity.pdbx_description
1 polymer ?
#
loop_
_entity_poly.entity_id
_entity_poly.type
_entity_poly.pdbx_seq_one_letter_code
_entity_poly.pdbx_strand_id
1 'polypeptide(L)' 'MSGLSFVVIGLGAALGAWLRWGLGLWLNPLFPTLPLGTLAANLIGGYLVGVA' A
#
# COMPACT_ATOMS: atom_id res chain seq x y z
N MET A 1 -0.57 -5.81 -24.47
CA MET A 1 -0.40 -4.81 -23.39
C MET A 1 0.39 -3.66 -23.99
N SER A 2 -0.10 -2.42 -23.93
CA SER A 2 0.70 -1.28 -24.42
C SER A 2 1.94 -1.10 -23.52
N GLY A 3 3.07 -0.67 -24.08
CA GLY A 3 4.29 -0.42 -23.28
C GLY A 3 4.07 0.61 -22.16
N LEU A 4 3.20 1.60 -22.41
CA LEU A 4 2.79 2.58 -21.41
C LEU A 4 2.02 1.93 -20.25
N SER A 5 1.06 1.05 -20.56
CA SER A 5 0.30 0.33 -19.53
C SER A 5 1.21 -0.48 -18.60
N PHE A 6 2.25 -1.10 -19.13
CA PHE A 6 3.22 -1.85 -18.34
C PHE A 6 3.95 -0.96 -17.33
N VAL A 7 4.43 0.21 -17.76
CA VAL A 7 5.16 1.15 -16.90
C VAL A 7 4.26 1.73 -15.80
N VAL A 8 3.03 2.13 -16.14
CA VAL A 8 2.08 2.71 -15.17
C VAL A 8 1.71 1.69 -14.08
N ILE A 9 1.39 0.45 -14.47
CA ILE A 9 1.06 -0.62 -13.53
C ILE A 9 2.29 -0.95 -12.66
N GLY A 10 3.47 -1.09 -13.27
CA GLY A 10 4.69 -1.43 -12.56
C GLY A 10 5.08 -0.38 -11.52
N LEU A 11 5.04 0.90 -11.89
CA LEU A 11 5.33 2.00 -10.96
C LEU A 11 4.29 2.07 -9.83
N GLY A 12 3.00 1.95 -10.14
CA GLY A 12 1.94 1.94 -9.13
C GLY A 12 2.10 0.79 -8.13
N ALA A 13 2.40 -0.41 -8.63
CA ALA A 13 2.63 -1.59 -7.80
C ALA A 13 3.88 -1.43 -6.90
N ALA A 14 4.99 -0.94 -7.44
CA ALA A 14 6.22 -0.72 -6.69
C ALA A 14 6.03 0.32 -5.56
N LEU A 15 5.40 1.46 -5.88
CA LEU A 15 5.08 2.49 -4.89
C LEU A 15 4.15 1.97 -3.80
N GLY A 16 3.09 1.24 -4.18
CA GLY A 16 2.17 0.62 -3.23
C GLY A 16 2.88 -0.38 -2.30
N ALA A 17 3.78 -1.20 -2.84
CA ALA A 17 4.56 -2.16 -2.06
C ALA A 17 5.48 -1.47 -1.04
N TRP A 18 6.20 -0.42 -1.44
CA TRP A 18 7.07 0.34 -0.54
C TRP A 18 6.29 1.05 0.57
N LEU A 19 5.17 1.69 0.25
CA LEU A 19 4.32 2.33 1.25
C LEU A 19 3.80 1.32 2.27
N ARG A 20 3.29 0.18 1.80
CA ARG A 20 2.82 -0.91 2.68
C ARG A 20 3.94 -1.45 3.57
N TRP A 21 5.14 -1.62 3.03
CA TRP A 21 6.31 -2.06 3.79
C TRP A 21 6.71 -1.04 4.86
N GLY A 22 6.83 0.24 4.51
CA GLY A 22 7.16 1.32 5.44
C GLY A 22 6.14 1.46 6.57
N LEU A 23 4.84 1.42 6.24
CA LEU A 23 3.77 1.40 7.24
C LEU A 23 3.88 0.20 8.17
N GLY A 24 4.22 -0.97 7.62
CA GLY A 24 4.42 -2.19 8.39
C GLY A 24 5.58 -2.09 9.38
N LEU A 25 6.73 -1.56 8.95
CA LEU A 25 7.88 -1.34 9.83
C LEU A 25 7.60 -0.33 10.94
N TRP A 26 6.86 0.74 10.63
CA TRP A 26 6.61 1.81 11.59
C TRP A 26 5.52 1.47 12.60
N LEU A 27 4.39 0.94 12.13
CA LEU A 27 3.16 0.88 12.93
C LEU A 27 2.84 -0.52 13.47
N ASN A 28 3.26 -1.60 12.80
CA ASN A 28 2.93 -2.96 13.27
C ASN A 28 3.50 -3.28 14.67
N PRO A 29 4.73 -2.83 15.05
CA PRO A 29 5.27 -3.13 16.38
C PRO A 29 4.58 -2.38 17.52
N LEU A 30 3.86 -1.28 17.23
CA LEU A 30 3.27 -0.41 18.25
C LEU A 30 2.13 -1.09 19.02
N PHE A 31 1.42 -2.02 18.38
CA PHE A 31 0.32 -2.73 18.99
C PHE A 31 0.27 -4.20 18.49
N PRO A 32 1.00 -5.12 19.13
CA PRO A 32 1.23 -6.47 18.61
C PRO A 32 -0.03 -7.30 18.36
N THR A 33 -1.12 -7.02 19.09
CA THR A 33 -2.42 -7.69 18.97
C THR A 33 -3.17 -7.32 17.69
N LEU A 34 -2.89 -6.16 17.09
CA LEU A 34 -3.48 -5.75 15.83
C LEU A 34 -2.45 -4.97 14.98
N PRO A 35 -1.98 -5.51 13.85
CA PRO A 35 -0.93 -4.90 13.05
C PRO A 35 -1.41 -3.60 12.37
N LEU A 36 -1.19 -2.47 13.05
CA LEU A 36 -1.73 -1.16 12.65
C LEU A 36 -1.23 -0.70 11.28
N GLY A 37 0.01 -1.04 10.90
CA GLY A 37 0.55 -0.71 9.58
C GLY A 37 -0.15 -1.46 8.46
N THR A 38 -0.43 -2.74 8.67
CA THR A 38 -1.23 -3.55 7.75
C THR A 38 -2.67 -3.01 7.64
N LEU A 39 -3.29 -2.67 8.76
CA LEU A 39 -4.64 -2.07 8.77
C LEU A 39 -4.67 -0.75 8.00
N ALA A 40 -3.76 0.16 8.32
CA ALA A 40 -3.64 1.47 7.67
C ALA A 40 -3.44 1.33 6.15
N ALA A 41 -2.54 0.44 5.71
CA ALA A 41 -2.31 0.21 4.28
C ALA A 41 -3.57 -0.24 3.53
N ASN A 42 -4.39 -1.10 4.15
CA ASN A 42 -5.64 -1.55 3.54
C ASN A 42 -6.72 -0.45 3.52
N LEU A 43 -6.88 0.30 4.61
CA LEU A 43 -7.87 1.38 4.68
C LEU A 43 -7.53 2.51 3.70
N ILE A 44 -6.26 2.93 3.65
CA ILE A 44 -5.79 3.94 2.70
C ILE A 44 -5.98 3.43 1.27
N GLY A 45 -5.54 2.20 0.96
CA GLY A 45 -5.70 1.63 -0.37
C GLY A 45 -7.17 1.54 -0.82
N GLY A 46 -8.04 1.03 0.05
CA GLY A 46 -9.48 0.95 -0.22
C GLY A 46 -10.13 2.32 -0.39
N TYR A 47 -9.76 3.31 0.43
CA TYR A 47 -10.25 4.67 0.30
C TYR A 47 -9.81 5.32 -1.02
N LEU A 48 -8.53 5.19 -1.40
CA LEU A 48 -8.01 5.73 -2.66
C LEU A 48 -8.71 5.11 -3.87
N VAL A 49 -8.97 3.80 -3.85
CA VAL A 49 -9.75 3.12 -4.90
C VAL A 49 -11.20 3.58 -4.93
N GLY A 50 -11.82 3.85 -3.78
CA GLY A 50 -13.19 4.36 -3.71
C GLY A 50 -13.36 5.81 -4.19
N VAL A 51 -12.28 6.61 -4.17
CA VAL A 51 -12.27 8.00 -4.65
C VAL A 51 -11.85 8.12 -6.12
N ALA A 52 -11.07 7.16 -6.63
CA ALA A 52 -10.60 7.12 -8.02
C ALA A 52 -11.71 6.78 -9.02
#